data_AF-A0A8J5JNH6-F1
#
_entry.id   AF-A0A8J5JNH6-F1
#
_cell.length_a   1.000
_cell.length_b   1.000
_cell.length_c   1.000
_cell.angle_alpha   90.00
_cell.angle_beta   90.00
_cell.angle_gamma   90.00
#
_symmetry.space_group_name_H-M   'P 1'
#
loop_
_entity.id
_entity.type
_entity.pdbx_description
1 polymer ?
#
loop_
_entity_poly.entity_id
_entity_poly.type
_entity_poly.pdbx_seq_one_letter_code
_entity_poly.pdbx_strand_id
1 'polypeptide(L)'
;MLKRPATKTPSIVAKRSRVAVTLDVKLDIVKRYEHGEGTPVIGCVHGLPPTTVHSIVKGADKFKEMAGSATPLTATKVTRFCDAEMESMERMLSTWIDDQTQRLKTQ
;
A
#
# COMPACT_ATOMS: atom_id res chain seq x y z
N MET A 1 38.45 -39.72 8.81
CA MET A 1 37.27 -38.87 8.56
C MET A 1 37.38 -38.26 7.17
N LEU A 2 36.56 -38.70 6.20
CA LEU A 2 36.60 -38.18 4.83
C LEU A 2 36.07 -36.74 4.81
N LYS A 3 36.95 -35.80 4.48
CA LYS A 3 36.64 -34.38 4.34
C LYS A 3 35.92 -34.19 2.99
N ARG A 4 34.62 -33.87 3.03
CA ARG A 4 33.83 -33.59 1.82
C ARG A 4 34.36 -32.34 1.12
N PRO A 5 34.62 -32.37 -0.20
CA PRO A 5 35.06 -31.20 -0.93
C PRO A 5 33.87 -30.23 -1.07
N ALA A 6 34.07 -28.98 -0.68
CA ALA A 6 33.11 -27.92 -0.90
C ALA A 6 33.13 -27.51 -2.39
N THR A 7 32.22 -28.08 -3.17
CA THR A 7 31.87 -27.56 -4.48
C THR A 7 31.20 -26.20 -4.29
N LYS A 8 31.97 -25.12 -4.52
CA LYS A 8 31.43 -23.78 -4.69
C LYS A 8 30.72 -23.74 -6.05
N THR A 9 29.48 -24.23 -6.10
CA THR A 9 28.60 -23.99 -7.24
C THR A 9 28.40 -22.48 -7.33
N PRO A 10 28.78 -21.81 -8.44
CA PRO A 10 28.48 -20.39 -8.59
C PRO A 10 26.96 -20.27 -8.67
N SER A 11 26.35 -19.85 -7.56
CA SER A 11 24.97 -19.40 -7.52
C SER A 11 24.88 -18.22 -8.47
N ILE A 12 24.36 -18.46 -9.68
CA ILE A 12 23.91 -17.41 -10.57
C ILE A 12 22.71 -16.78 -9.88
N VAL A 13 22.98 -15.86 -8.95
CA VAL A 13 21.97 -15.01 -8.35
C VAL A 13 21.51 -14.04 -9.42
N ALA A 14 20.60 -14.51 -10.28
CA ALA A 14 19.78 -13.64 -11.08
C ALA A 14 19.13 -12.64 -10.11
N LYS A 15 19.43 -11.35 -10.28
CA LYS A 15 18.84 -10.28 -9.47
C LYS A 15 17.32 -10.41 -9.59
N ARG A 16 16.65 -10.85 -8.51
CA ARG A 16 15.18 -10.94 -8.49
C ARG A 16 14.64 -9.54 -8.75
N SER A 17 13.93 -9.37 -9.86
CA SER A 17 13.22 -8.15 -10.17
C SER A 17 12.20 -7.89 -9.07
N ARG A 18 12.17 -6.68 -8.54
CA ARG A 18 11.22 -6.29 -7.50
C ARG A 18 9.83 -6.22 -8.11
N VAL A 19 8.95 -7.14 -7.70
CA VAL A 19 7.52 -7.07 -8.05
C VAL A 19 6.86 -6.03 -7.15
N ALA A 20 6.19 -5.05 -7.75
CA ALA A 20 5.39 -4.08 -7.01
C ALA A 20 4.10 -4.76 -6.53
N VAL A 21 3.81 -4.65 -5.24
CA VAL A 21 2.57 -5.13 -4.62
C VAL A 21 1.76 -3.92 -4.20
N THR A 22 0.50 -3.85 -4.64
CA THR A 22 -0.44 -2.77 -4.29
C THR A 22 -0.79 -2.77 -2.81
N LEU A 23 -1.29 -1.65 -2.29
CA LEU A 23 -1.68 -1.53 -0.89
C LEU A 23 -2.79 -2.53 -0.53
N ASP A 24 -3.79 -2.69 -1.40
CA ASP A 24 -4.92 -3.60 -1.19
C ASP A 24 -4.48 -5.04 -0.98
N VAL A 25 -3.53 -5.52 -1.81
CA VAL A 25 -2.99 -6.88 -1.69
C VAL A 25 -2.23 -7.05 -0.37
N LYS A 26 -1.51 -6.03 0.09
CA LYS A 26 -0.82 -6.09 1.39
C LYS A 26 -1.82 -6.16 2.54
N LEU A 27 -2.92 -5.42 2.47
CA LEU A 27 -3.96 -5.44 3.49
C LEU A 27 -4.71 -6.78 3.52
N ASP A 28 -4.99 -7.37 2.35
CA ASP A 28 -5.61 -8.70 2.27
C ASP A 28 -4.70 -9.78 2.89
N ILE A 29 -3.40 -9.73 2.59
CA ILE A 29 -2.39 -10.63 3.19
C ILE A 29 -2.37 -10.50 4.72
N VAL A 30 -2.37 -9.27 5.25
CA VAL A 30 -2.39 -9.02 6.69
C VAL A 30 -3.68 -9.58 7.30
N LYS A 31 -4.82 -9.33 6.68
CA LYS A 31 -6.12 -9.82 7.14
C LYS A 31 -6.15 -11.35 7.20
N ARG A 32 -5.76 -12.05 6.14
CA ARG A 32 -5.71 -13.53 6.12
C ARG A 32 -4.77 -14.10 7.17
N TYR A 33 -3.62 -13.47 7.37
CA TYR A 33 -2.67 -13.89 8.39
C TYR A 33 -3.24 -13.75 9.81
N GLU A 34 -3.96 -12.65 10.08
CA GLU A 34 -4.65 -12.45 11.38
C GLU A 34 -5.79 -13.46 11.61
N HIS A 35 -6.42 -13.96 10.54
CA HIS A 35 -7.40 -15.06 10.60
C HIS A 35 -6.75 -16.43 10.83
N GLY A 36 -5.43 -16.51 10.95
CA GLY A 36 -4.69 -17.75 11.23
C GLY A 36 -4.32 -18.57 9.99
N GLU A 37 -4.45 -18.01 8.78
CA GLU A 37 -3.97 -18.68 7.57
C GLU A 37 -2.42 -18.74 7.55
N GLY A 38 -1.88 -19.90 7.15
CA GLY A 38 -0.44 -20.11 7.08
C GLY A 38 0.21 -19.27 5.97
N THR A 39 1.39 -18.71 6.25
CA THR A 39 2.18 -17.92 5.28
C THR A 39 2.44 -18.59 3.92
N PRO A 40 2.70 -19.92 3.80
CA PRO A 40 2.87 -20.54 2.48
C PRO A 40 1.56 -20.59 1.69
N VAL A 41 0.41 -20.77 2.35
CA VAL A 41 -0.90 -20.82 1.70
C VAL A 41 -1.25 -19.44 1.14
N ILE A 42 -1.10 -18.39 1.96
CA ILE A 42 -1.31 -17.00 1.55
C ILE A 42 -0.37 -16.64 0.38
N GLY A 43 0.90 -17.07 0.46
CA GLY A 43 1.87 -16.88 -0.62
C GLY A 43 1.42 -17.49 -1.94
N CYS A 44 0.93 -18.74 -1.92
CA CYS A 44 0.41 -19.41 -3.10
C CYS A 44 -0.79 -18.67 -3.70
N VAL A 45 -1.74 -18.19 -2.89
CA VAL A 45 -2.91 -17.44 -3.37
C VAL A 45 -2.53 -16.16 -4.09
N HIS A 46 -1.53 -15.43 -3.59
CA HIS A 46 -1.09 -14.16 -4.18
C HIS A 46 0.09 -14.30 -5.16
N GLY A 47 0.56 -15.52 -5.44
CA GLY A 47 1.76 -15.76 -6.27
C GLY A 47 3.04 -15.16 -5.68
N LEU A 48 3.10 -15.01 -4.34
CA LEU A 48 4.21 -14.39 -3.63
C LEU A 48 5.05 -15.45 -2.90
N PRO A 49 6.38 -15.27 -2.85
CA PRO A 49 7.23 -16.09 -2.00
C PRO A 49 6.84 -15.94 -0.51
N PRO A 50 6.92 -17.00 0.31
CA PRO A 50 6.63 -16.92 1.74
C PRO A 50 7.44 -15.85 2.48
N THR A 51 8.67 -15.58 2.02
CA THR A 51 9.54 -14.50 2.55
C THR A 51 8.93 -13.11 2.37
N THR A 52 8.24 -12.89 1.24
CA THR A 52 7.55 -11.64 0.94
C THR A 52 6.33 -11.47 1.84
N VAL A 53 5.54 -12.55 2.02
CA VAL A 53 4.40 -12.57 2.94
C VAL A 53 4.86 -12.24 4.37
N HIS A 54 5.93 -12.87 4.85
CA HIS A 54 6.48 -12.57 6.18
C HIS A 54 6.90 -11.10 6.33
N SER A 55 7.53 -10.54 5.31
CA SER A 55 7.94 -9.12 5.30
C SER A 55 6.74 -8.17 5.32
N ILE A 56 5.64 -8.55 4.66
CA ILE A 56 4.38 -7.80 4.66
C ILE A 56 3.72 -7.86 6.04
N VAL A 57 3.61 -9.05 6.63
CA VAL A 57 3.07 -9.23 7.99
C VAL A 57 3.86 -8.43 9.02
N LYS A 58 5.20 -8.42 8.93
CA LYS A 58 6.05 -7.60 9.80
C LYS A 58 5.80 -6.09 9.67
N GLY A 59 5.34 -5.65 8.50
CA GLY A 59 5.00 -4.25 8.22
C GLY A 59 3.51 -3.92 8.39
N ALA A 60 2.70 -4.80 8.97
CA ALA A 60 1.25 -4.69 9.03
C ALA A 60 0.76 -3.32 9.52
N ASP A 61 1.32 -2.82 10.62
CA ASP A 61 0.93 -1.54 11.22
C ASP A 61 1.07 -0.39 10.23
N LYS A 62 2.19 -0.34 9.49
CA LYS A 62 2.44 0.72 8.49
C LYS A 62 1.41 0.69 7.37
N PHE A 63 0.97 -0.49 6.96
CA PHE A 63 -0.04 -0.62 5.91
C PHE A 63 -1.43 -0.25 6.42
N LYS A 64 -1.76 -0.57 7.68
CA LYS A 64 -2.99 -0.13 8.33
C LYS A 64 -3.05 1.40 8.49
N GLU A 65 -1.96 2.02 8.93
CA GLU A 65 -1.84 3.49 9.00
C GLU A 65 -1.97 4.13 7.60
N MET A 66 -1.34 3.53 6.60
CA MET A 66 -1.45 3.97 5.20
C MET A 66 -2.88 3.83 4.68
N ALA A 67 -3.61 2.79 5.08
CA ALA A 67 -5.02 2.60 4.73
C ALA A 67 -5.93 3.62 5.44
N GLY A 68 -5.66 3.89 6.73
CA GLY A 68 -6.40 4.90 7.51
C GLY A 68 -6.19 6.32 6.97
N SER A 69 -4.95 6.64 6.57
CA SER A 69 -4.59 7.93 5.97
C SER A 69 -4.95 8.06 4.49
N ALA A 70 -5.33 6.97 3.80
CA ALA A 70 -5.76 7.00 2.39
C ALA A 70 -7.21 7.48 2.19
N THR A 71 -7.88 7.95 3.24
CA THR A 71 -9.15 8.68 3.14
C THR A 71 -8.93 10.15 2.77
N PRO A 72 -9.84 10.74 1.97
CA PRO A 72 -9.73 10.88 0.52
C PRO A 72 -8.49 11.68 0.06
N LEU A 73 -8.24 11.66 -1.26
CA LEU A 73 -7.25 12.46 -2.01
C LEU A 73 -7.26 13.99 -1.73
N THR A 74 -8.12 14.48 -0.83
CA THR A 74 -8.25 15.86 -0.37
C THR A 74 -7.22 16.27 0.69
N ALA A 75 -6.47 15.34 1.29
CA ALA A 75 -5.58 15.66 2.43
C ALA A 75 -4.08 15.67 2.13
N THR A 76 -3.65 15.43 0.88
CA THR A 76 -2.26 15.74 0.51
C THR A 76 -2.17 17.24 0.22
N LYS A 77 -2.03 18.04 1.28
CA LYS A 77 -1.48 19.39 1.13
C LYS A 77 -0.13 19.23 0.44
N VAL A 78 -0.03 19.65 -0.82
CA VAL A 78 1.24 19.91 -1.47
C VAL A 78 1.78 21.18 -0.81
N THR A 79 2.32 21.04 0.41
CA THR A 79 2.66 22.15 1.34
C THR A 79 3.90 22.93 0.89
N ARG A 80 4.02 23.24 -0.39
CA ARG A 80 5.13 24.02 -0.96
C ARG A 80 4.71 25.07 -1.99
N PHE A 81 3.50 25.02 -2.55
CA PHE A 81 3.06 25.94 -3.61
C PHE A 81 1.62 26.45 -3.42
N CYS A 82 0.99 26.17 -2.29
CA CYS A 82 -0.44 26.32 -2.06
C CYS A 82 -0.65 27.30 -0.89
N ASP A 83 -0.15 28.54 -1.01
CA ASP A 83 0.15 29.36 0.17
C ASP A 83 -1.01 30.20 0.71
N ALA A 84 -1.86 30.84 -0.10
CA ALA A 84 -3.02 31.57 0.43
C ALA A 84 -4.08 31.79 -0.64
N GLU A 85 -3.61 32.19 -1.83
CA GLU A 85 -4.47 32.42 -2.98
C GLU A 85 -5.17 31.14 -3.44
N MET A 86 -4.46 30.00 -3.42
CA MET A 86 -5.06 28.72 -3.80
C MET A 86 -6.05 28.23 -2.74
N GLU A 87 -5.78 28.43 -1.45
CA GLU A 87 -6.76 28.13 -0.39
C GLU A 87 -8.00 29.02 -0.50
N SER A 88 -7.84 30.29 -0.88
CA SER A 88 -8.96 31.22 -1.13
C SER A 88 -9.82 30.76 -2.31
N MET A 89 -9.18 30.38 -3.42
CA MET A 89 -9.86 29.84 -4.59
C MET A 89 -10.60 28.53 -4.30
N GLU A 90 -9.97 27.60 -3.56
CA GLU A 90 -10.59 26.33 -3.15
C GLU A 90 -11.82 26.55 -2.28
N ARG A 91 -11.76 27.50 -1.34
CA ARG A 91 -12.92 27.87 -0.50
C ARG A 91 -14.06 28.42 -1.33
N MET A 92 -13.76 29.34 -2.25
CA MET A 92 -14.79 29.95 -3.11
C MET A 92 -15.45 28.91 -4.03
N LEU A 93 -14.66 28.02 -4.63
CA LEU A 93 -15.17 26.94 -5.46
C LEU A 93 -16.00 25.95 -4.64
N SER A 94 -15.58 25.62 -3.41
CA SER A 94 -16.34 24.74 -2.52
C SER A 94 -17.72 25.31 -2.22
N THR A 95 -17.79 26.59 -1.83
CA THR A 95 -19.07 27.27 -1.57
C THR A 95 -19.97 27.30 -2.81
N TRP A 96 -19.39 27.52 -4.00
CA TRP A 96 -20.15 27.53 -5.25
C TRP A 96 -20.71 26.14 -5.59
N ILE A 97 -19.90 25.09 -5.47
CA ILE A 97 -20.34 23.70 -5.73
C ILE A 97 -21.47 23.31 -4.76
N ASP A 98 -21.35 23.68 -3.49
CA ASP A 98 -22.38 23.42 -2.49
C ASP A 98 -23.68 24.13 -2.85
N ASP A 99 -23.63 25.42 -3.23
CA ASP A 99 -24.79 26.17 -3.69
C ASP A 99 -25.45 25.52 -4.92
N GLN A 100 -24.67 25.13 -5.93
CA GLN A 100 -25.21 24.42 -7.10
C GLN A 100 -25.85 23.08 -6.71
N THR A 101 -25.23 22.35 -5.79
CA THR A 101 -25.72 21.06 -5.32
C THR A 101 -27.04 21.19 -4.55
N GLN A 102 -27.21 22.25 -3.75
CA GLN A 102 -28.47 22.53 -3.06
C GLN A 102 -29.58 22.94 -4.03
N ARG A 103 -29.25 23.76 -5.04
CA ARG A 103 -30.19 24.18 -6.08
C ARG A 103 -30.68 22.99 -6.92
N LEU A 104 -29.79 22.03 -7.21
CA LEU A 104 -30.13 20.80 -7.91
C LEU A 104 -30.97 19.82 -7.08
N LYS A 105 -30.83 19.82 -5.75
CA LYS A 105 -31.64 18.97 -4.84
C LYS A 105 -33.04 19.50 -4.57
N THR A 106 -33.30 20.77 -4.91
CA THR A 106 -34.58 21.45 -4.63
C THR A 106 -35.51 21.47 -5.87
N GLN A 107 -35.07 20.93 -7.00
CA GLN A 107 -35.92 20.56 -8.14
C GLN A 107 -36.28 19.06 -8.07
#